data_AF-A0A7C8MG94-F1
#
_entry.id   AF-A0A7C8MG94-F1
#
_cell.length_a   1.000
_cell.length_b   1.000
_cell.length_c   1.000
_cell.angle_alpha   90.00
_cell.angle_beta   90.00
_cell.angle_gamma   90.00
#
_symmetry.space_group_name_H-M   'P 1'
#
loop_
_entity.id
_entity.type
_entity.pdbx_description
1 polymer ?
#
loop_
_entity_poly.entity_id
_entity_poly.type
_entity_poly.pdbx_seq_one_letter_code
_entity_poly.pdbx_strand_id
1 'polypeptide(L)'
;MRILITSASHPSALALARVLSSHGHTVLGADTERIWRTSPARYLRAYTQFTRLRRCNDLARVVEGAVEIIIPFGTQPHGLDDILSKRLAVMRHDLFSRNEIFQDFVRERVINTGQAGIVKVPMAWDVQAYAPLKAVLVQHPLTTFCLQRTPYVGFEDGGEDEDEDTLVNGSSRSSSKSSCSSSGVETEFVGDGLLLSYMALDDSLSAKLQLLPMSHNNPCRVTELLSPGTVYSAHALVNGGRVLTFAVTTCSSTDSAQWTLVSSTDSLFGILYNFTNVFVAAYQQWESESSLRDPGALCTHINIHFDVREEIRYRELVRRITALGCDSKPHGSIILLCKQRPEEMALAYTDPEALRKTPVVLDAACPSGLYSLRTVVKEIWTVFRRFRWRTAWLLELADLVAMILAWELRFKEEMWDWRDPLPALVEWFVCWPLRSIRGWWLARAVESW
;
A
#
# COMPACT_ATOMS: atom_id res chain seq x y z
N MET A 1 -14.29 -13.42 19.03
CA MET A 1 -12.91 -13.28 18.58
C MET A 1 -12.27 -12.06 19.21
N ARG A 2 -11.00 -12.19 19.61
CA ARG A 2 -10.15 -11.07 20.06
C ARG A 2 -9.21 -10.66 18.93
N ILE A 3 -9.40 -9.43 18.43
CA ILE A 3 -8.71 -8.93 17.24
C ILE A 3 -7.81 -7.77 17.64
N LEU A 4 -6.52 -7.85 17.31
CA LEU A 4 -5.56 -6.77 17.54
C LEU A 4 -5.31 -6.01 16.24
N ILE A 5 -5.49 -4.70 16.27
CA ILE A 5 -5.21 -3.81 15.13
C ILE A 5 -3.97 -2.97 15.47
N THR A 6 -2.92 -3.07 14.66
CA THR A 6 -1.72 -2.21 14.81
C THR A 6 -1.85 -0.93 14.00
N SER A 7 -1.11 0.13 14.38
CA SER A 7 -1.32 1.49 13.86
C SER A 7 -2.79 1.89 13.93
N ALA A 8 -3.39 1.62 15.10
CA ALA A 8 -4.82 1.69 15.35
C ALA A 8 -5.45 3.06 15.03
N SER A 9 -4.66 4.15 15.01
CA SER A 9 -5.14 5.50 14.66
C SER A 9 -5.27 5.75 13.16
N HIS A 10 -4.83 4.82 12.31
CA HIS A 10 -4.99 4.97 10.87
C HIS A 10 -6.50 5.08 10.53
N PRO A 11 -6.93 5.98 9.64
CA PRO A 11 -8.36 6.15 9.34
C PRO A 11 -9.08 4.84 8.96
N SER A 12 -8.45 4.02 8.09
CA SER A 12 -8.97 2.68 7.73
C SER A 12 -9.05 1.72 8.93
N ALA A 13 -8.09 1.79 9.86
CA ALA A 13 -8.08 0.98 11.07
C ALA A 13 -9.24 1.37 11.99
N LEU A 14 -9.49 2.68 12.19
CA LEU A 14 -10.63 3.17 12.98
C LEU A 14 -11.96 2.74 12.37
N ALA A 15 -12.13 2.86 11.05
CA ALA A 15 -13.34 2.45 10.34
C ALA A 15 -13.58 0.93 10.50
N LEU A 16 -12.55 0.12 10.31
CA LEU A 16 -12.64 -1.33 10.48
C LEU A 16 -12.91 -1.72 11.94
N ALA A 17 -12.27 -1.07 12.91
CA ALA A 17 -12.49 -1.34 14.33
C ALA A 17 -13.95 -1.13 14.73
N ARG A 18 -14.59 -0.06 14.24
CA ARG A 18 -16.03 0.20 14.46
C ARG A 18 -16.90 -0.94 13.92
N VAL A 19 -16.61 -1.40 12.70
CA VAL A 19 -17.33 -2.50 12.05
C VAL A 19 -17.16 -3.81 12.82
N LEU A 20 -15.92 -4.16 13.21
CA LEU A 20 -15.66 -5.39 13.96
C LEU A 20 -16.30 -5.36 15.36
N SER A 21 -16.22 -4.21 16.04
CA SER A 21 -16.86 -4.01 17.33
C SER A 21 -18.38 -4.10 17.25
N SER A 22 -19.01 -3.53 16.22
CA SER A 22 -20.47 -3.63 16.03
C SER A 22 -20.95 -5.06 15.76
N HIS A 23 -20.05 -5.95 15.32
CA HIS A 23 -20.29 -7.38 15.15
C HIS A 23 -19.97 -8.21 16.40
N GLY A 24 -19.75 -7.56 17.55
CA GLY A 24 -19.51 -8.23 18.83
C GLY A 24 -18.11 -8.80 18.99
N HIS A 25 -17.15 -8.41 18.15
CA HIS A 25 -15.74 -8.76 18.35
C HIS A 25 -15.08 -7.85 19.39
N THR A 26 -14.13 -8.40 20.15
CA THR A 26 -13.32 -7.66 21.10
C THR A 26 -12.12 -7.08 20.34
N VAL A 27 -12.15 -5.78 20.05
CA VAL A 27 -11.09 -5.12 19.28
C VAL A 27 -10.09 -4.45 20.22
N LEU A 28 -8.83 -4.84 20.10
CA LEU A 28 -7.69 -4.25 20.79
C LEU A 28 -6.95 -3.33 19.82
N GLY A 29 -6.66 -2.10 20.23
CA GLY A 29 -5.89 -1.15 19.44
C GLY A 29 -4.45 -1.07 19.96
N ALA A 30 -3.47 -1.12 19.06
CA ALA A 30 -2.08 -0.82 19.39
C ALA A 30 -1.51 0.24 18.45
N ASP A 31 -0.86 1.26 19.00
CA ASP A 31 -0.27 2.32 18.19
C ASP A 31 0.96 2.96 18.83
N THR A 32 1.81 3.53 17.98
CA THR A 32 2.97 4.31 18.38
C THR A 32 2.53 5.74 18.74
N GLU A 33 2.61 6.09 20.02
CA GLU A 33 2.42 7.47 20.47
C GLU A 33 3.78 8.09 20.74
N ARG A 34 4.19 9.09 19.94
CA ARG A 34 5.37 9.91 20.26
C ARG A 34 5.11 10.76 21.50
N ILE A 35 3.98 11.46 21.50
CA ILE A 35 3.49 12.24 22.63
C ILE A 35 2.32 11.48 23.24
N TRP A 36 2.30 11.38 24.57
CA TRP A 36 1.23 10.65 25.24
C TRP A 36 -0.14 11.24 24.91
N ARG A 37 -1.16 10.38 24.73
CA ARG A 37 -2.55 10.78 24.45
C ARG A 37 -2.79 11.45 23.09
N THR A 38 -1.86 11.36 22.15
CA THR A 38 -2.06 11.90 20.79
C THR A 38 -2.57 10.86 19.80
N SER A 39 -2.89 9.64 20.22
CA SER A 39 -3.45 8.62 19.32
C SER A 39 -4.97 8.74 19.28
N PRO A 40 -5.58 9.05 18.12
CA PRO A 40 -7.04 8.96 17.91
C PRO A 40 -7.65 7.66 18.43
N ALA A 41 -6.99 6.52 18.22
CA ALA A 41 -7.46 5.21 18.67
C ALA A 41 -7.69 5.11 20.18
N ARG A 42 -6.93 5.84 21.00
CA ARG A 42 -7.13 5.85 22.46
C ARG A 42 -8.55 6.25 22.87
N TYR A 43 -9.17 7.07 22.04
CA TYR A 43 -10.48 7.66 22.33
C TYR A 43 -11.61 6.97 21.59
N LEU A 44 -11.29 6.03 20.71
CA LEU A 44 -12.28 5.29 19.95
C LEU A 44 -12.93 4.23 20.86
N ARG A 45 -14.25 4.34 21.06
CA ARG A 45 -15.06 3.42 21.88
C ARG A 45 -15.08 1.99 21.35
N ALA A 46 -14.83 1.80 20.06
CA ALA A 46 -14.77 0.48 19.44
C ALA A 46 -13.57 -0.35 19.93
N TYR A 47 -12.50 0.30 20.40
CA TYR A 47 -11.40 -0.42 21.04
C TYR A 47 -11.72 -0.67 22.51
N THR A 48 -11.81 -1.94 22.89
CA THR A 48 -12.01 -2.34 24.28
C THR A 48 -10.78 -2.04 25.14
N GLN A 49 -9.61 -2.08 24.51
CA GLN A 49 -8.33 -1.75 25.14
C GLN A 49 -7.42 -1.09 24.11
N PHE A 50 -6.70 -0.05 24.54
CA PHE A 50 -5.67 0.60 23.74
C PHE A 50 -4.29 0.47 24.42
N THR A 51 -3.31 -0.02 23.67
CA THR A 51 -1.92 -0.15 24.12
C THR A 51 -1.01 0.78 23.33
N ARG A 52 -0.27 1.61 24.06
CA ARG A 52 0.80 2.42 23.48
C ARG A 52 2.03 1.53 23.26
N LEU A 53 2.50 1.48 22.02
CA LEU A 53 3.75 0.85 21.64
C LEU A 53 4.89 1.86 21.79
N ARG A 54 5.78 1.64 22.76
CA ARG A 54 7.05 2.37 22.90
C ARG A 54 8.23 1.55 22.38
N ARG A 55 8.17 0.23 22.58
CA ARG A 55 9.18 -0.76 22.17
C ARG A 55 8.50 -2.00 21.60
N CYS A 56 9.25 -2.81 20.87
CA CYS A 56 8.75 -4.06 20.26
C CYS A 56 8.18 -5.02 21.31
N ASN A 57 8.81 -5.09 22.49
CA ASN A 57 8.38 -5.95 23.60
C ASN A 57 6.99 -5.60 24.16
N ASP A 58 6.50 -4.37 23.94
CA ASP A 58 5.15 -4.00 24.38
C ASP A 58 4.09 -4.77 23.61
N LEU A 59 4.35 -5.08 22.33
CA LEU A 59 3.43 -5.83 21.49
C LEU A 59 3.31 -7.28 21.94
N ALA A 60 4.42 -7.91 22.33
CA ALA A 60 4.43 -9.29 22.85
C ALA A 60 3.52 -9.45 24.07
N ARG A 61 3.52 -8.48 25.00
CA ARG A 61 2.65 -8.48 26.19
C ARG A 61 1.16 -8.37 25.85
N VAL A 62 0.80 -7.63 24.81
CA VAL A 62 -0.60 -7.53 24.36
C VAL A 62 -1.04 -8.86 23.76
N VAL A 63 -0.17 -9.48 22.99
CA VAL A 63 -0.40 -10.72 22.27
C VAL A 63 -0.55 -11.92 23.22
N GLU A 64 0.16 -11.94 24.35
CA GLU A 64 -0.01 -12.93 25.43
C GLU A 64 -1.47 -13.00 25.94
N GLY A 65 -2.25 -11.94 25.76
CA GLY A 65 -3.65 -11.88 26.15
C GLY A 65 -4.60 -12.68 25.26
N ALA A 66 -4.23 -13.83 24.69
CA ALA A 66 -5.08 -14.66 23.82
C ALA A 66 -5.69 -13.87 22.64
N VAL A 67 -4.85 -13.15 21.91
CA VAL A 67 -5.25 -12.54 20.63
C VAL A 67 -5.41 -13.66 19.60
N GLU A 68 -6.51 -13.67 18.85
CA GLU A 68 -6.77 -14.68 17.82
C GLU A 68 -6.27 -14.20 16.45
N ILE A 69 -6.55 -12.94 16.11
CA ILE A 69 -6.18 -12.34 14.82
C ILE A 69 -5.44 -11.03 15.03
N ILE A 70 -4.36 -10.82 14.27
CA ILE A 70 -3.66 -9.52 14.18
C ILE A 70 -3.86 -8.93 12.77
N ILE A 71 -4.35 -7.70 12.71
CA ILE A 71 -4.56 -6.96 11.45
C ILE A 71 -3.62 -5.74 11.44
N PRO A 72 -2.51 -5.80 10.68
CA PRO A 72 -1.58 -4.70 10.66
C PRO A 72 -2.02 -3.58 9.72
N PHE A 73 -2.01 -2.35 10.21
CA PHE A 73 -2.06 -1.14 9.39
C PHE A 73 -0.73 -0.38 9.50
N GLY A 74 -0.53 0.56 8.57
CA GLY A 74 0.56 1.53 8.64
C GLY A 74 1.96 0.96 8.49
N THR A 75 2.96 1.72 8.95
CA THR A 75 4.34 1.26 9.08
C THR A 75 4.44 0.34 10.28
N GLN A 76 4.85 -0.90 10.07
CA GLN A 76 4.89 -1.85 11.17
C GLN A 76 5.99 -1.50 12.18
N PRO A 77 5.74 -1.81 13.46
CA PRO A 77 6.81 -1.83 14.43
C PRO A 77 7.82 -2.94 14.06
N HIS A 78 9.11 -2.63 14.14
CA HIS A 78 10.18 -3.63 14.02
C HIS A 78 9.92 -4.82 14.98
N GLY A 79 10.24 -6.04 14.57
CA GLY A 79 10.06 -7.24 15.42
C GLY A 79 8.64 -7.80 15.49
N LEU A 80 7.71 -7.35 14.62
CA LEU A 80 6.44 -8.07 14.43
C LEU A 80 6.71 -9.50 13.97
N ASP A 81 7.72 -9.69 13.13
CA ASP A 81 8.08 -10.98 12.52
C ASP A 81 8.51 -12.02 13.58
N ASP A 82 9.21 -11.59 14.64
CA ASP A 82 9.53 -12.43 15.79
C ASP A 82 8.28 -12.92 16.52
N ILE A 83 7.22 -12.10 16.55
CA ILE A 83 5.94 -12.45 17.16
C ILE A 83 5.12 -13.35 16.23
N LEU A 84 5.25 -13.22 14.90
CA LEU A 84 4.61 -14.11 13.92
C LEU A 84 5.01 -15.58 14.10
N SER A 85 6.23 -15.82 14.62
CA SER A 85 6.72 -17.18 14.91
C SER A 85 5.83 -17.97 15.90
N LYS A 86 4.95 -17.30 16.67
CA LYS A 86 4.19 -17.89 17.78
C LYS A 86 2.78 -18.41 17.44
N ARG A 87 2.53 -18.86 16.19
CA ARG A 87 1.26 -19.47 15.74
C ARG A 87 0.01 -18.57 15.79
N LEU A 88 0.18 -17.25 15.68
CA LEU A 88 -0.97 -16.33 15.62
C LEU A 88 -1.41 -16.15 14.17
N ALA A 89 -2.72 -16.07 13.94
CA ALA A 89 -3.24 -15.73 12.63
C ALA A 89 -3.01 -14.23 12.40
N VAL A 90 -2.00 -13.90 11.60
CA VAL A 90 -1.75 -12.52 11.20
C VAL A 90 -2.23 -12.35 9.77
N MET A 91 -3.09 -11.36 9.54
CA MET A 91 -3.59 -11.03 8.20
C MET A 91 -2.56 -10.20 7.45
N ARG A 92 -1.38 -10.79 7.30
CA ARG A 92 -0.24 -10.22 6.59
C ARG A 92 0.56 -11.34 5.97
N HIS A 93 0.72 -11.19 4.67
CA HIS A 93 1.73 -11.88 3.91
C HIS A 93 2.52 -10.81 3.17
N ASP A 94 3.82 -10.72 3.45
CA ASP A 94 4.69 -9.87 2.66
C ASP A 94 4.89 -10.56 1.32
N LEU A 95 4.30 -9.97 0.28
CA LEU A 95 4.29 -10.60 -1.04
C LEU A 95 5.63 -10.44 -1.73
N PHE A 96 6.09 -9.19 -1.86
CA PHE A 96 7.30 -8.83 -2.57
C PHE A 96 7.99 -7.66 -1.86
N SER A 97 9.31 -7.78 -1.66
CA SER A 97 10.13 -6.69 -1.12
C SER A 97 10.41 -5.59 -2.16
N ARG A 98 10.36 -5.95 -3.45
CA ARG A 98 10.70 -5.07 -4.57
C ARG A 98 9.78 -5.30 -5.77
N ASN A 99 9.54 -4.24 -6.53
CA ASN A 99 8.68 -4.27 -7.72
C ASN A 99 9.23 -5.16 -8.83
N GLU A 100 10.55 -5.28 -8.94
CA GLU A 100 11.21 -6.11 -9.95
C GLU A 100 10.86 -7.59 -9.75
N ILE A 101 10.89 -8.06 -8.50
CA ILE A 101 10.56 -9.45 -8.15
C ILE A 101 9.08 -9.72 -8.45
N PHE A 102 8.20 -8.77 -8.12
CA PHE A 102 6.78 -8.86 -8.47
C PHE A 102 6.58 -8.96 -9.99
N GLN A 103 7.25 -8.11 -10.78
CA GLN A 103 7.13 -8.12 -12.23
C GLN A 103 7.64 -9.43 -12.85
N ASP A 104 8.74 -9.98 -12.34
CA ASP A 104 9.28 -11.27 -12.78
C ASP A 104 8.30 -12.40 -12.46
N PHE A 105 7.77 -12.43 -11.23
CA PHE A 105 6.73 -13.37 -10.83
C PHE A 105 5.51 -13.30 -11.75
N VAL A 106 4.97 -12.09 -12.01
CA VAL A 106 3.81 -11.92 -12.90
C VAL A 106 4.13 -12.38 -14.31
N ARG A 107 5.33 -12.07 -14.84
CA ARG A 107 5.75 -12.51 -16.17
C ARG A 107 5.78 -14.02 -16.27
N GLU A 108 6.40 -14.69 -15.30
CA GLU A 108 6.64 -16.12 -15.33
C GLU A 108 5.41 -16.96 -15.01
N ARG A 109 4.64 -16.54 -14.00
CA ARG A 109 3.59 -17.36 -13.38
C ARG A 109 2.17 -16.90 -13.68
N VAL A 110 1.96 -15.63 -14.04
CA VAL A 110 0.61 -15.09 -14.29
C VAL A 110 0.34 -14.94 -15.78
N ILE A 111 1.20 -14.24 -16.52
CA ILE A 111 0.98 -13.94 -17.94
C ILE A 111 1.08 -15.21 -18.80
N ASN A 112 2.02 -16.10 -18.51
CA ASN A 112 2.24 -17.34 -19.25
C ASN A 112 1.06 -18.34 -19.16
N THR A 113 0.13 -18.15 -18.22
CA THR A 113 -1.07 -18.99 -18.10
C THR A 113 -2.11 -18.72 -19.21
N GLY A 114 -1.95 -17.63 -19.97
CA GLY A 114 -2.88 -17.20 -21.02
C GLY A 114 -4.18 -16.58 -20.51
N GLN A 115 -4.49 -16.68 -19.21
CA GLN A 115 -5.73 -16.14 -18.62
C GLN A 115 -5.69 -14.64 -18.35
N ALA A 116 -4.49 -14.06 -18.24
CA ALA A 116 -4.26 -12.65 -17.93
C ALA A 116 -3.94 -11.78 -19.17
N GLY A 117 -4.08 -12.31 -20.39
CA GLY A 117 -3.36 -11.85 -21.60
C GLY A 117 -3.47 -10.38 -22.03
N ILE A 118 -4.39 -9.59 -21.46
CA ILE A 118 -4.49 -8.14 -21.72
C ILE A 118 -3.48 -7.36 -20.87
N VAL A 119 -3.21 -7.82 -19.65
CA VAL A 119 -2.28 -7.15 -18.72
C VAL A 119 -0.85 -7.58 -19.04
N LYS A 120 0.02 -6.59 -19.17
CA LYS A 120 1.46 -6.77 -19.42
C LYS A 120 2.26 -6.36 -18.18
N VAL A 121 3.54 -6.67 -18.20
CA VAL A 121 4.54 -6.08 -17.29
C VAL A 121 5.54 -5.29 -18.13
N PRO A 122 6.27 -4.32 -17.54
CA PRO A 122 7.38 -3.68 -18.23
C PRO A 122 8.37 -4.74 -18.73
N MET A 123 8.92 -4.52 -19.92
CA MET A 123 10.00 -5.38 -20.39
C MET A 123 11.20 -5.19 -19.47
N ALA A 124 11.80 -6.30 -19.02
CA ALA A 124 12.97 -6.25 -18.16
C ALA A 124 13.95 -7.36 -18.52
N TRP A 125 15.24 -7.06 -18.44
CA TRP A 125 16.32 -8.01 -18.64
C TRP A 125 17.47 -7.74 -17.67
N ASP A 126 18.05 -8.81 -17.15
CA ASP A 126 19.33 -8.74 -16.45
C ASP A 126 20.47 -8.88 -17.47
N VAL A 127 21.28 -7.84 -17.59
CA VAL A 127 22.41 -7.77 -18.51
C VAL A 127 23.72 -7.81 -17.73
N GLN A 128 24.61 -8.72 -18.12
CA GLN A 128 25.91 -8.92 -17.49
C GLN A 128 27.05 -8.27 -18.28
N ALA A 129 26.78 -7.76 -19.49
CA ALA A 129 27.76 -7.13 -20.36
C ALA A 129 27.10 -6.12 -21.31
N TYR A 130 27.92 -5.27 -21.93
CA TYR A 130 27.46 -4.27 -22.89
C TYR A 130 26.86 -4.88 -24.17
N ALA A 131 27.37 -6.02 -24.66
CA ALA A 131 26.88 -6.62 -25.90
C ALA A 131 25.39 -7.06 -25.81
N PRO A 132 24.94 -7.79 -24.77
CA PRO A 132 23.51 -8.05 -24.55
C PRO A 132 22.66 -6.78 -24.40
N LEU A 133 23.16 -5.77 -23.66
CA LEU A 133 22.48 -4.48 -23.53
C LEU A 133 22.25 -3.82 -24.89
N LYS A 134 23.29 -3.76 -25.72
CA LYS A 134 23.20 -3.21 -27.07
C LYS A 134 22.21 -3.98 -27.94
N ALA A 135 22.17 -5.31 -27.82
CA ALA A 135 21.22 -6.14 -28.55
C ALA A 135 19.77 -5.79 -28.18
N VAL A 136 19.47 -5.62 -26.89
CA VAL A 136 18.13 -5.20 -26.41
C VAL A 136 17.76 -3.83 -27.00
N LEU A 137 18.66 -2.85 -26.95
CA LEU A 137 18.41 -1.51 -27.50
C LEU A 137 18.17 -1.53 -29.01
N VAL A 138 18.94 -2.32 -29.76
CA VAL A 138 18.78 -2.47 -31.22
C VAL A 138 17.45 -3.15 -31.56
N GLN A 139 17.03 -4.14 -30.77
CA GLN A 139 15.76 -4.85 -30.99
C GLN A 139 14.54 -3.95 -30.70
N HIS A 140 14.69 -2.95 -29.84
CA HIS A 140 13.61 -2.05 -29.41
C HIS A 140 13.98 -0.57 -29.63
N PRO A 141 14.16 -0.13 -30.88
CA PRO A 141 14.74 1.18 -31.19
C PRO A 141 13.86 2.37 -30.78
N LEU A 142 12.56 2.14 -30.59
CA LEU A 142 11.57 3.17 -30.22
C LEU A 142 11.24 3.17 -28.72
N THR A 143 11.85 2.28 -27.94
CA THR A 143 11.57 2.14 -26.51
C THR A 143 12.67 2.82 -25.71
N THR A 144 12.25 3.60 -24.72
CA THR A 144 13.16 4.14 -23.71
C THR A 144 13.29 3.14 -22.57
N PHE A 145 14.50 2.94 -22.08
CA PHE A 145 14.82 2.04 -20.99
C PHE A 145 15.49 2.80 -19.85
N CYS A 146 15.42 2.22 -18.66
CA CYS A 146 16.17 2.64 -17.49
C CYS A 146 17.13 1.51 -17.11
N LEU A 147 18.43 1.80 -17.08
CA LEU A 147 19.46 0.88 -16.62
C LEU A 147 19.73 1.14 -15.14
N GLN A 148 19.46 0.15 -14.31
CA GLN A 148 19.69 0.18 -12.87
C GLN A 148 20.68 -0.91 -12.49
N ARG A 149 21.49 -0.68 -11.45
CA ARG A 149 22.30 -1.75 -10.87
C ARG A 149 21.39 -2.66 -10.08
N THR A 150 21.41 -3.96 -10.35
CA THR A 150 20.67 -4.91 -9.54
C THR A 150 21.35 -4.93 -8.17
N PRO A 151 20.62 -4.68 -7.07
CA PRO A 151 21.19 -4.84 -5.74
C PRO A 151 21.71 -6.27 -5.64
N TYR A 152 23.00 -6.42 -5.33
CA TYR A 152 23.58 -7.72 -5.03
C TYR A 152 22.80 -8.28 -3.85
N VAL A 153 21.87 -9.20 -4.12
CA VAL A 153 21.33 -10.07 -3.09
C VAL A 153 22.47 -11.04 -2.86
N GLY A 154 23.41 -10.63 -2.02
CA GLY A 154 24.25 -11.61 -1.38
C GLY A 154 23.27 -12.61 -0.80
N PHE A 155 23.36 -13.87 -1.24
CA PHE A 155 22.93 -14.93 -0.37
C PHE A 155 23.70 -14.64 0.92
N GLU A 156 23.02 -14.04 1.89
CA GLU A 156 23.37 -14.16 3.29
C GLU A 156 23.22 -15.66 3.51
N ASP A 157 24.25 -16.38 3.08
CA ASP A 157 24.46 -17.76 3.39
C ASP A 157 24.43 -17.76 4.90
N GLY A 158 23.37 -18.33 5.46
CA GLY A 158 23.10 -18.39 6.89
C GLY A 158 24.10 -19.29 7.62
N GLY A 159 25.38 -19.20 7.23
CA GLY A 159 26.50 -19.65 8.02
C GLY A 159 26.62 -18.71 9.21
N GLU A 160 25.91 -19.07 10.28
CA GLU A 160 26.15 -18.63 11.66
C GLU A 160 27.52 -19.11 12.19
N ASP A 161 28.55 -19.16 11.34
CA ASP A 161 29.92 -19.41 11.75
C ASP A 161 30.62 -18.05 11.90
N GLU A 162 30.14 -17.27 12.87
CA GLU A 162 30.87 -16.14 13.45
C GLU A 162 32.07 -16.69 14.23
N ASP A 163 33.12 -17.09 13.52
CA ASP A 163 34.46 -17.13 14.09
C ASP A 163 34.95 -15.67 14.23
N GLU A 164 34.66 -15.12 15.40
CA GLU A 164 34.87 -13.75 15.89
C GLU A 164 36.34 -13.24 15.91
N ASP A 165 37.26 -13.76 15.09
CA ASP A 165 38.71 -13.46 15.26
C ASP A 165 39.42 -12.80 14.07
N THR A 166 38.72 -12.40 13.00
CA THR A 166 39.38 -11.69 11.89
C THR A 166 39.19 -10.17 11.99
N LEU A 167 40.00 -9.52 12.84
CA LEU A 167 40.19 -8.07 12.89
C LEU A 167 40.82 -7.55 11.58
N VAL A 168 40.03 -7.44 10.52
CA VAL A 168 40.39 -6.62 9.36
C VAL A 168 39.64 -5.31 9.47
N ASN A 169 40.38 -4.21 9.60
CA ASN A 169 39.87 -2.84 9.57
C ASN A 169 39.13 -2.57 8.25
N GLY A 170 37.87 -2.97 8.16
CA GLY A 170 36.95 -2.63 7.09
C GLY A 170 36.48 -1.21 7.30
N SER A 171 37.15 -0.26 6.63
CA SER A 171 36.67 1.10 6.48
C SER A 171 35.22 1.06 6.01
N SER A 172 34.34 1.60 6.85
CA SER A 172 32.93 1.77 6.60
C SER A 172 32.69 2.31 5.19
N ARG A 173 32.11 1.46 4.33
CA ARG A 173 31.51 1.85 3.06
C ARG A 173 30.31 2.74 3.38
N SER A 174 30.60 4.01 3.65
CA SER A 174 29.65 5.08 3.42
C SER A 174 29.22 4.96 1.95
N SER A 175 27.91 4.91 1.75
CA SER A 175 27.25 5.12 0.46
C SER A 175 27.67 6.51 -0.03
N SER A 176 28.84 6.57 -0.63
CA SER A 176 29.41 7.77 -1.22
C SER A 176 28.60 8.01 -2.48
N LYS A 177 27.73 9.02 -2.43
CA LYS A 177 27.21 9.68 -3.62
C LYS A 177 28.44 10.14 -4.41
N SER A 178 28.87 9.34 -5.39
CA SER A 178 29.97 9.73 -6.26
C SER A 178 29.45 10.84 -7.17
N SER A 179 29.70 12.09 -6.78
CA SER A 179 29.50 13.26 -7.63
C SER A 179 30.58 13.25 -8.72
N CYS A 180 30.31 12.53 -9.80
CA CYS A 180 31.11 12.59 -11.02
C CYS A 180 30.71 13.86 -11.79
N SER A 181 31.32 14.99 -11.43
CA SER A 181 31.17 16.25 -12.14
C SER A 181 31.99 16.21 -13.44
N SER A 182 31.44 15.63 -14.51
CA SER A 182 31.97 15.76 -15.86
C SER A 182 31.00 16.57 -16.71
N SER A 183 31.40 17.78 -17.08
CA SER A 183 30.70 18.65 -18.02
C SER A 183 30.68 18.01 -19.42
N GLY A 184 29.49 17.71 -19.94
CA GLY A 184 29.29 17.29 -21.33
C GLY A 184 28.26 16.16 -21.47
N VAL A 185 27.09 16.52 -22.01
CA VAL A 185 25.87 15.71 -22.21
C VAL A 185 25.11 15.48 -20.90
N GLU A 186 24.01 16.22 -20.73
CA GLU A 186 23.03 16.02 -19.65
C GLU A 186 22.36 14.65 -19.81
N THR A 187 23.00 13.59 -19.29
CA THR A 187 22.30 12.33 -19.02
C THR A 187 21.32 12.59 -17.89
N GLU A 188 20.04 12.73 -18.23
CA GLU A 188 18.96 12.80 -17.26
C GLU A 188 18.90 11.50 -16.45
N PHE A 189 19.30 11.57 -15.19
CA PHE A 189 19.08 10.49 -14.23
C PHE A 189 17.65 10.60 -13.71
N VAL A 190 16.84 9.57 -13.95
CA VAL A 190 15.52 9.44 -13.33
C VAL A 190 15.68 8.54 -12.12
N GLY A 191 15.84 9.16 -10.94
CA GLY A 191 16.23 8.45 -9.72
C GLY A 191 17.67 7.93 -9.80
N ASP A 192 17.90 6.68 -9.38
CA ASP A 192 19.23 6.04 -9.35
C ASP A 192 19.62 5.36 -10.69
N GLY A 193 18.80 5.48 -11.74
CA GLY A 193 18.98 4.79 -13.01
C GLY A 193 19.45 5.69 -14.17
N LEU A 194 20.16 5.08 -15.12
CA LEU A 194 20.59 5.73 -16.36
C LEU A 194 19.53 5.55 -17.46
N LEU A 195 19.02 6.65 -18.00
CA LEU A 195 18.07 6.62 -19.12
C LEU A 195 18.79 6.20 -20.40
N LEU A 196 18.24 5.22 -21.11
CA LEU A 196 18.76 4.69 -22.35
C LEU A 196 17.71 4.75 -23.45
N SER A 197 18.09 5.26 -24.61
CA SER A 197 17.31 5.15 -25.84
C SER A 197 18.27 4.84 -26.97
N TYR A 198 17.89 3.93 -27.87
CA TYR A 198 18.71 3.60 -29.03
C TYR A 198 18.98 4.84 -29.90
N MET A 199 18.00 5.73 -30.02
CA MET A 199 18.13 6.98 -30.80
C MET A 199 19.09 7.98 -30.17
N ALA A 200 19.35 7.86 -28.86
CA ALA A 200 20.29 8.69 -28.12
C ALA A 200 21.65 8.00 -27.91
N LEU A 201 21.85 6.81 -28.49
CA LEU A 201 23.09 6.03 -28.32
C LEU A 201 24.18 6.58 -29.25
N ASP A 202 24.97 7.52 -28.74
CA ASP A 202 26.18 8.03 -29.41
C ASP A 202 27.44 7.23 -28.99
N ASP A 203 28.58 7.52 -29.63
CA ASP A 203 29.86 6.87 -29.32
C ASP A 203 30.32 7.16 -27.89
N SER A 204 29.95 8.34 -27.36
CA SER A 204 30.26 8.78 -25.99
C SER A 204 29.51 7.96 -24.94
N LEU A 205 28.19 7.83 -25.07
CA LEU A 205 27.34 7.01 -24.20
C LEU A 205 27.72 5.54 -24.33
N SER A 206 28.03 5.07 -25.55
CA SER A 206 28.52 3.71 -25.77
C SER A 206 29.83 3.44 -25.03
N ALA A 207 30.80 4.36 -25.06
CA ALA A 207 32.03 4.24 -24.29
C ALA A 207 31.75 4.27 -22.77
N LYS A 208 30.86 5.14 -22.29
CA LYS A 208 30.45 5.16 -20.87
C LYS A 208 29.81 3.85 -20.43
N LEU A 209 28.94 3.27 -21.26
CA LEU A 209 28.28 1.99 -20.98
C LEU A 209 29.27 0.81 -20.96
N GLN A 210 30.31 0.83 -21.80
CA GLN A 210 31.37 -0.18 -21.78
C GLN A 210 32.22 -0.11 -20.50
N LEU A 211 32.33 1.06 -19.88
CA LEU A 211 33.05 1.26 -18.63
C LEU A 211 32.25 0.90 -17.37
N LEU A 212 30.94 0.62 -17.50
CA LEU A 212 30.16 0.17 -16.36
C LEU A 212 30.65 -1.22 -15.90
N PRO A 213 30.78 -1.46 -14.58
CA PRO A 213 31.27 -2.73 -14.04
C PRO A 213 30.19 -3.84 -14.11
N MET A 214 29.60 -4.03 -15.29
CA MET A 214 28.67 -5.12 -15.57
C MET A 214 29.45 -6.43 -15.57
N SER A 215 28.98 -7.39 -14.77
CA SER A 215 29.58 -8.71 -14.71
C SER A 215 28.53 -9.72 -14.25
N HIS A 216 28.88 -11.01 -14.29
CA HIS A 216 28.02 -12.06 -13.73
C HIS A 216 27.70 -11.82 -12.24
N ASN A 217 28.66 -11.27 -11.48
CA ASN A 217 28.50 -11.00 -10.05
C ASN A 217 27.82 -9.66 -9.76
N ASN A 218 27.77 -8.76 -10.75
CA ASN A 218 27.12 -7.46 -10.64
C ASN A 218 26.29 -7.22 -11.91
N PRO A 219 25.19 -7.95 -12.10
CA PRO A 219 24.31 -7.70 -13.23
C PRO A 219 23.65 -6.33 -13.10
N CYS A 220 23.40 -5.69 -14.23
CA CYS A 220 22.53 -4.53 -14.30
C CYS A 220 21.17 -4.97 -14.83
N ARG A 221 20.10 -4.35 -14.37
CA ARG A 221 18.75 -4.57 -14.86
C ARG A 221 18.36 -3.43 -15.81
N VAL A 222 17.89 -3.81 -17.00
CA VAL A 222 17.34 -2.89 -17.99
C VAL A 222 15.84 -3.03 -17.93
N THR A 223 15.12 -1.96 -17.59
CA THR A 223 13.66 -1.97 -17.49
C THR A 223 13.06 -0.95 -18.46
N GLU A 224 11.99 -1.31 -19.17
CA GLU A 224 11.23 -0.40 -20.03
C GLU A 224 10.75 0.81 -19.23
N LEU A 225 11.14 2.01 -19.67
CA LEU A 225 10.57 3.24 -19.15
C LEU A 225 9.26 3.53 -19.87
N LEU A 226 8.21 3.30 -19.12
CA LEU A 226 6.84 3.59 -19.48
C LEU A 226 6.62 5.12 -19.57
N SER A 227 6.14 5.62 -20.71
CA SER A 227 5.56 6.97 -20.82
C SER A 227 4.49 7.19 -19.73
N PRO A 228 4.22 8.41 -19.26
CA PRO A 228 3.23 8.60 -18.20
C PRO A 228 1.83 8.25 -18.71
N GLY A 229 1.21 7.20 -18.16
CA GLY A 229 -0.21 6.91 -18.31
C GLY A 229 -0.99 7.29 -17.05
N THR A 230 -2.24 6.83 -16.98
CA THR A 230 -3.05 7.00 -15.76
C THR A 230 -2.78 5.83 -14.82
N VAL A 231 -2.43 6.13 -13.58
CA VAL A 231 -2.13 5.11 -12.57
C VAL A 231 -3.40 4.67 -11.87
N TYR A 232 -3.73 3.39 -12.07
CA TYR A 232 -4.79 2.68 -11.38
C TYR A 232 -4.20 1.78 -10.30
N SER A 233 -5.02 1.47 -9.30
CA SER A 233 -4.60 0.71 -8.13
C SER A 233 -5.77 -0.19 -7.73
N ALA A 234 -5.54 -1.51 -7.76
CA ALA A 234 -6.53 -2.52 -7.42
C ALA A 234 -6.26 -3.06 -6.02
N HIS A 235 -7.25 -2.89 -5.16
CA HIS A 235 -7.19 -3.19 -3.73
C HIS A 235 -8.05 -4.39 -3.43
N ALA A 236 -7.47 -5.37 -2.75
CA ALA A 236 -8.17 -6.58 -2.33
C ALA A 236 -7.83 -6.96 -0.89
N LEU A 237 -8.80 -7.53 -0.19
CA LEU A 237 -8.53 -8.41 0.95
C LEU A 237 -8.56 -9.84 0.44
N VAL A 238 -7.47 -10.56 0.67
CA VAL A 238 -7.40 -12.00 0.42
C VAL A 238 -7.37 -12.70 1.77
N ASN A 239 -8.22 -13.69 1.94
CA ASN A 239 -8.24 -14.53 3.13
C ASN A 239 -8.69 -15.93 2.72
N GLY A 240 -7.94 -16.95 3.13
CA GLY A 240 -8.15 -18.31 2.66
C GLY A 240 -7.79 -18.51 1.18
N GLY A 241 -6.87 -17.72 0.62
CA GLY A 241 -6.53 -17.80 -0.81
C GLY A 241 -7.61 -17.25 -1.76
N ARG A 242 -8.64 -16.59 -1.22
CA ARG A 242 -9.77 -16.06 -2.00
C ARG A 242 -9.83 -14.54 -1.88
N VAL A 243 -10.11 -13.87 -2.98
CA VAL A 243 -10.40 -12.43 -2.99
C VAL A 243 -11.79 -12.20 -2.39
N LEU A 244 -11.85 -11.60 -1.21
CA LEU A 244 -13.09 -11.36 -0.47
C LEU A 244 -13.61 -9.94 -0.62
N THR A 245 -12.72 -8.98 -0.83
CA THR A 245 -13.10 -7.59 -1.12
C THR A 245 -12.33 -7.14 -2.34
N PHE A 246 -12.93 -6.25 -3.13
CA PHE A 246 -12.26 -5.72 -4.31
C PHE A 246 -12.72 -4.29 -4.62
N ALA A 247 -11.77 -3.39 -4.81
CA ALA A 247 -11.99 -2.02 -5.20
C ALA A 247 -10.88 -1.54 -6.13
N VAL A 248 -11.22 -0.74 -7.14
CA VAL A 248 -10.23 -0.13 -8.04
C VAL A 248 -10.29 1.38 -7.88
N THR A 249 -9.14 2.01 -7.72
CA THR A 249 -9.03 3.46 -7.61
C THR A 249 -8.04 4.01 -8.62
N THR A 250 -8.23 5.25 -9.04
CA THR A 250 -7.26 6.00 -9.85
C THR A 250 -6.87 7.30 -9.15
N CYS A 251 -5.58 7.63 -9.21
CA CYS A 251 -5.06 8.86 -8.61
C CYS A 251 -5.28 10.05 -9.56
N SER A 252 -5.69 11.19 -9.03
CA SER A 252 -5.61 12.45 -9.79
C SER A 252 -4.15 12.93 -9.79
N SER A 253 -3.66 13.38 -10.94
CA SER A 253 -2.23 13.51 -11.28
C SER A 253 -1.39 14.49 -10.45
N THR A 254 -1.94 15.13 -9.42
CA THR A 254 -1.24 16.14 -8.61
C THR A 254 -1.22 15.86 -7.11
N ASP A 255 -2.10 15.00 -6.59
CA ASP A 255 -2.17 14.71 -5.15
C ASP A 255 -2.36 13.22 -4.91
N SER A 256 -1.30 12.55 -4.45
CA SER A 256 -1.33 11.13 -4.08
C SER A 256 -2.39 10.78 -3.03
N ALA A 257 -2.90 11.76 -2.29
CA ALA A 257 -3.95 11.56 -1.31
C ALA A 257 -5.37 11.56 -1.94
N GLN A 258 -5.53 12.08 -3.15
CA GLN A 258 -6.82 12.16 -3.83
C GLN A 258 -6.95 11.08 -4.89
N TRP A 259 -7.74 10.06 -4.54
CA TRP A 259 -8.12 8.98 -5.43
C TRP A 259 -9.62 9.01 -5.72
N THR A 260 -9.99 8.54 -6.90
CA THR A 260 -11.37 8.35 -7.31
C THR A 260 -11.65 6.86 -7.51
N LEU A 261 -12.86 6.43 -7.16
CA LEU A 261 -13.27 5.04 -7.31
C LEU A 261 -13.66 4.77 -8.77
N VAL A 262 -13.16 3.67 -9.33
CA VAL A 262 -13.58 3.18 -10.64
C VAL A 262 -14.84 2.35 -10.48
N SER A 263 -15.84 2.60 -11.32
CA SER A 263 -17.11 1.88 -11.29
C SER A 263 -16.91 0.39 -11.55
N SER A 264 -17.66 -0.46 -10.84
CA SER A 264 -17.74 -1.89 -11.10
C SER A 264 -18.31 -2.23 -12.48
N THR A 265 -19.00 -1.28 -13.11
CA THR A 265 -19.51 -1.41 -14.49
C THR A 265 -18.45 -1.08 -15.54
N ASP A 266 -17.29 -0.54 -15.16
CA ASP A 266 -16.21 -0.27 -16.11
C ASP A 266 -15.56 -1.59 -16.53
N SER A 267 -15.35 -1.77 -17.83
CA SER A 267 -14.56 -2.87 -18.40
C SER A 267 -13.21 -3.08 -17.72
N LEU A 268 -12.54 -1.99 -17.32
CA LEU A 268 -11.25 -2.04 -16.65
C LEU A 268 -11.36 -2.74 -15.29
N PHE A 269 -12.44 -2.50 -14.54
CA PHE A 269 -12.67 -3.14 -13.26
C PHE A 269 -12.69 -4.67 -13.40
N GLY A 270 -13.42 -5.19 -14.39
CA GLY A 270 -13.49 -6.63 -14.67
C GLY A 270 -12.14 -7.24 -15.06
N ILE A 271 -11.36 -6.52 -15.89
CA ILE A 271 -10.01 -6.96 -16.30
C ILE A 271 -9.08 -7.04 -15.09
N LEU A 272 -9.05 -5.99 -14.26
CA LEU A 272 -8.18 -5.94 -13.09
C LEU A 272 -8.62 -6.97 -12.04
N TYR A 273 -9.92 -7.17 -11.83
CA TYR A 273 -10.43 -8.20 -10.93
C TYR A 273 -10.02 -9.61 -11.35
N ASN A 274 -10.18 -9.93 -12.64
CA ASN A 274 -9.74 -11.22 -13.18
C ASN A 274 -8.23 -11.40 -13.02
N PHE A 275 -7.44 -10.37 -13.34
CA PHE A 275 -5.99 -10.40 -13.12
C PHE A 275 -5.64 -10.68 -11.65
N THR A 276 -6.28 -10.00 -10.70
CA THR A 276 -6.04 -10.22 -9.27
C THR A 276 -6.38 -11.64 -8.83
N ASN A 277 -7.47 -12.23 -9.33
CA ASN A 277 -7.79 -13.64 -9.04
C ASN A 277 -6.74 -14.61 -9.57
N VAL A 278 -6.31 -14.44 -10.83
CA VAL A 278 -5.25 -15.29 -11.43
C VAL A 278 -3.93 -15.10 -10.67
N PHE A 279 -3.60 -13.87 -10.30
CA PHE A 279 -2.42 -13.56 -9.49
C PHE A 279 -2.45 -14.25 -8.13
N VAL A 280 -3.56 -14.18 -7.40
CA VAL A 280 -3.71 -14.83 -6.08
C VAL A 280 -3.57 -16.35 -6.19
N ALA A 281 -4.20 -16.96 -7.19
CA ALA A 281 -4.09 -18.40 -7.42
C ALA A 281 -2.66 -18.82 -7.76
N ALA A 282 -1.99 -18.09 -8.66
CA ALA A 282 -0.60 -18.36 -9.03
C ALA A 282 0.35 -18.17 -7.85
N TYR A 283 0.11 -17.15 -7.00
CA TYR A 283 0.95 -16.89 -5.84
C TYR A 283 0.83 -18.00 -4.81
N GLN A 284 -0.39 -18.42 -4.50
CA GLN A 284 -0.63 -19.50 -3.56
C GLN A 284 -0.02 -20.83 -4.03
N GLN A 285 -0.08 -21.11 -5.34
CA GLN A 285 0.61 -22.26 -5.90
C GLN A 285 2.12 -22.15 -5.74
N TRP A 286 2.71 -21.00 -6.09
CA TRP A 286 4.15 -20.77 -5.97
C TRP A 286 4.65 -20.84 -4.52
N GLU A 287 3.88 -20.32 -3.57
CA GLU A 287 4.16 -20.39 -2.14
C GLU A 287 4.16 -21.84 -1.65
N SER A 288 3.21 -22.66 -2.13
CA SER A 288 3.14 -24.09 -1.81
C SER A 288 4.30 -24.91 -2.41
N GLU A 289 4.86 -24.46 -3.55
CA GLU A 289 6.05 -25.08 -4.16
C GLU A 289 7.35 -24.72 -3.42
N SER A 290 7.43 -23.49 -2.89
CA SER A 290 8.66 -22.93 -2.32
C SER A 290 8.80 -23.19 -0.82
N SER A 291 7.69 -23.37 -0.10
CA SER A 291 7.69 -23.46 1.36
C SER A 291 7.85 -24.90 1.82
N LEU A 292 8.92 -25.17 2.60
CA LEU A 292 9.09 -26.43 3.34
C LEU A 292 8.10 -26.58 4.52
N ARG A 293 7.36 -25.52 4.84
CA ARG A 293 6.33 -25.50 5.90
C ARG A 293 4.94 -25.55 5.27
N ASP A 294 3.97 -26.09 6.00
CA ASP A 294 2.55 -26.10 5.62
C ASP A 294 2.16 -24.70 5.12
N PRO A 295 1.90 -24.53 3.79
CA PRO A 295 1.54 -23.25 3.24
C PRO A 295 0.16 -22.90 3.78
N GLY A 296 0.14 -22.03 4.80
CA GLY A 296 -1.09 -21.44 5.28
C GLY A 296 -1.81 -20.79 4.09
N ALA A 297 -3.14 -20.85 4.07
CA ALA A 297 -3.87 -20.19 3.01
C ALA A 297 -3.58 -18.67 3.05
N LEU A 298 -3.29 -18.08 1.88
CA LEU A 298 -2.91 -16.68 1.77
C LEU A 298 -3.94 -15.78 2.46
N CYS A 299 -3.46 -14.97 3.40
CA CYS A 299 -4.28 -14.05 4.19
C CYS A 299 -3.59 -12.70 4.32
N THR A 300 -3.93 -11.75 3.44
CA THR A 300 -3.28 -10.45 3.38
C THR A 300 -4.11 -9.42 2.62
N HIS A 301 -3.78 -8.15 2.82
CA HIS A 301 -4.18 -7.09 1.90
C HIS A 301 -3.29 -7.12 0.67
N ILE A 302 -3.86 -6.85 -0.50
CA ILE A 302 -3.14 -6.77 -1.76
C ILE A 302 -3.51 -5.46 -2.43
N ASN A 303 -2.51 -4.70 -2.83
CA ASN A 303 -2.66 -3.50 -3.63
C ASN A 303 -1.74 -3.59 -4.83
N ILE A 304 -2.32 -3.76 -6.02
CA ILE A 304 -1.57 -3.87 -7.28
C ILE A 304 -1.71 -2.56 -8.05
N HIS A 305 -0.58 -1.99 -8.45
CA HIS A 305 -0.50 -0.75 -9.21
C HIS A 305 -0.41 -1.04 -10.71
N PHE A 306 -1.16 -0.30 -11.51
CA PHE A 306 -1.23 -0.47 -12.96
C PHE A 306 -1.06 0.87 -13.68
N ASP A 307 -0.23 0.92 -14.71
CA ASP A 307 -0.20 2.00 -15.70
C ASP A 307 -1.18 1.64 -16.82
N VAL A 308 -2.19 2.48 -17.04
CA VAL A 308 -3.17 2.30 -18.11
C VAL A 308 -3.02 3.41 -19.12
N ARG A 309 -2.80 3.03 -20.38
CA ARG A 309 -2.72 3.95 -21.52
C ARG A 309 -3.74 3.63 -22.57
N GLU A 310 -4.31 4.67 -23.12
CA GLU A 310 -5.16 4.58 -24.30
C GLU A 310 -4.30 4.92 -25.52
N GLU A 311 -4.11 3.94 -26.40
CA GLU A 311 -3.35 4.07 -27.64
C GLU A 311 -4.30 3.83 -28.83
N ILE A 312 -4.20 4.64 -29.89
CA ILE A 312 -4.96 4.37 -31.12
C ILE A 312 -4.10 3.46 -32.00
N ARG A 313 -4.50 2.19 -32.15
CA ARG A 313 -3.84 1.21 -33.03
C ARG A 313 -4.80 0.81 -34.14
N TYR A 314 -4.37 0.95 -35.39
CA TYR A 314 -5.19 0.58 -36.56
C TYR A 314 -6.59 1.21 -36.56
N ARG A 315 -6.72 2.45 -36.08
CA ARG A 315 -7.99 3.21 -35.89
C ARG A 315 -8.89 2.71 -34.76
N GLU A 316 -8.45 1.77 -33.94
CA GLU A 316 -9.14 1.32 -32.74
C GLU A 316 -8.46 1.87 -31.49
N LEU A 317 -9.26 2.28 -30.50
CA LEU A 317 -8.75 2.68 -29.20
C LEU A 317 -8.43 1.42 -28.38
N VAL A 318 -7.14 1.15 -28.20
CA VAL A 318 -6.64 0.00 -27.44
C VAL A 318 -6.12 0.48 -26.09
N ARG A 319 -6.58 -0.16 -25.01
CA ARG A 319 -6.06 0.09 -23.66
C ARG A 319 -4.89 -0.84 -23.38
N ARG A 320 -3.68 -0.30 -23.25
CA ARG A 320 -2.50 -1.02 -22.76
C ARG A 320 -2.47 -0.92 -21.24
N ILE A 321 -2.60 -2.06 -20.56
CA ILE A 321 -2.58 -2.17 -19.10
C ILE A 321 -1.27 -2.81 -18.69
N THR A 322 -0.49 -2.15 -17.83
CA THR A 322 0.82 -2.62 -17.39
C THR A 322 0.90 -2.69 -15.87
N ALA A 323 1.10 -3.88 -15.30
CA ALA A 323 1.28 -4.06 -13.86
C ALA A 323 2.66 -3.57 -13.42
N LEU A 324 2.70 -2.63 -12.48
CA LEU A 324 3.92 -1.93 -12.05
C LEU A 324 4.53 -2.52 -10.77
N GLY A 325 3.68 -2.82 -9.79
CA GLY A 325 4.13 -3.19 -8.46
C GLY A 325 2.97 -3.73 -7.61
N CYS A 326 3.31 -4.34 -6.49
CA CYS A 326 2.35 -4.86 -5.54
C CYS A 326 2.82 -4.54 -4.11
N ASP A 327 1.91 -4.06 -3.28
CA ASP A 327 2.15 -3.89 -1.85
C ASP A 327 1.08 -4.62 -1.03
N SER A 328 1.42 -4.94 0.22
CA SER A 328 0.53 -5.64 1.15
C SER A 328 -0.20 -4.70 2.12
N LYS A 329 -0.20 -3.39 1.84
CA LYS A 329 -0.73 -2.40 2.78
C LYS A 329 -2.23 -2.23 2.60
N PRO A 330 -3.01 -2.18 3.69
CA PRO A 330 -4.43 -1.86 3.58
C PRO A 330 -4.62 -0.46 2.99
N HIS A 331 -5.42 -0.34 1.92
CA HIS A 331 -5.69 0.93 1.28
C HIS A 331 -6.83 1.73 1.96
N GLY A 332 -6.89 3.04 1.70
CA GLY A 332 -7.94 3.94 2.20
C GLY A 332 -9.36 3.57 1.75
N SER A 333 -9.50 2.89 0.62
CA SER A 333 -10.80 2.45 0.07
C SER A 333 -11.57 1.51 1.02
N ILE A 334 -10.89 0.84 1.95
CA ILE A 334 -11.51 0.02 3.00
C ILE A 334 -12.54 0.82 3.80
N ILE A 335 -12.32 2.12 4.00
CA ILE A 335 -13.24 3.00 4.72
C ILE A 335 -14.61 3.04 4.03
N LEU A 336 -14.61 3.12 2.69
CA LEU A 336 -15.85 3.12 1.92
C LEU A 336 -16.56 1.77 2.00
N LEU A 337 -15.79 0.67 1.99
CA LEU A 337 -16.35 -0.69 2.10
C LEU A 337 -16.99 -0.89 3.48
N CYS A 338 -16.30 -0.49 4.56
CA CYS A 338 -16.80 -0.51 5.92
C CYS A 338 -18.10 0.30 6.07
N LYS A 339 -18.23 1.40 5.32
CA LYS A 339 -19.44 2.23 5.33
C LYS A 339 -20.60 1.60 4.55
N GLN A 340 -20.35 1.11 3.34
CA GLN A 340 -21.41 0.60 2.46
C GLN A 340 -21.88 -0.80 2.85
N ARG A 341 -20.96 -1.67 3.29
CA ARG A 341 -21.17 -3.09 3.53
C ARG A 341 -20.53 -3.54 4.85
N PRO A 342 -20.91 -2.95 6.01
CA PRO A 342 -20.26 -3.23 7.28
C PRO A 342 -20.33 -4.72 7.66
N GLU A 343 -21.46 -5.38 7.43
CA GLU A 343 -21.62 -6.80 7.78
C GLU A 343 -20.74 -7.72 6.96
N GLU A 344 -20.74 -7.53 5.64
CA GLU A 344 -19.90 -8.30 4.73
C GLU A 344 -18.41 -8.06 5.00
N MET A 345 -18.04 -6.82 5.39
CA MET A 345 -16.68 -6.49 5.79
C MET A 345 -16.27 -7.18 7.09
N ALA A 346 -17.12 -7.22 8.11
CA ALA A 346 -16.78 -7.94 9.34
C ALA A 346 -16.53 -9.43 9.04
N LEU A 347 -17.44 -10.05 8.29
CA LEU A 347 -17.31 -11.45 7.88
C LEU A 347 -16.07 -11.71 7.04
N ALA A 348 -15.71 -10.83 6.11
CA ALA A 348 -14.52 -11.00 5.27
C ALA A 348 -13.22 -11.13 6.10
N TYR A 349 -13.15 -10.49 7.27
CA TYR A 349 -12.01 -10.58 8.18
C TYR A 349 -12.09 -11.75 9.16
N THR A 350 -13.28 -12.14 9.60
CA THR A 350 -13.44 -13.07 10.74
C THR A 350 -13.98 -14.44 10.35
N ASP A 351 -14.84 -14.51 9.35
CA ASP A 351 -15.46 -15.75 8.86
C ASP A 351 -15.62 -15.70 7.34
N PRO A 352 -14.54 -15.96 6.58
CA PRO A 352 -14.56 -15.85 5.13
C PRO A 352 -15.44 -16.91 4.46
N GLU A 353 -15.74 -18.01 5.14
CA GLU A 353 -16.61 -19.08 4.63
C GLU A 353 -18.09 -18.72 4.69
N ALA A 354 -18.49 -17.88 5.66
CA ALA A 354 -19.83 -17.32 5.73
C ALA A 354 -20.12 -16.30 4.61
N LEU A 355 -19.08 -15.73 3.99
CA LEU A 355 -19.25 -14.78 2.89
C LEU A 355 -19.72 -15.51 1.62
N ARG A 356 -20.66 -14.89 0.89
CA ARG A 356 -21.09 -15.39 -0.43
C ARG A 356 -19.88 -15.54 -1.36
N LYS A 357 -19.99 -16.40 -2.38
CA LYS A 357 -18.90 -16.65 -3.35
C LYS A 357 -18.41 -15.39 -4.09
N THR A 358 -19.21 -14.31 -4.10
CA THR A 358 -18.87 -13.04 -4.74
C THR A 358 -18.15 -12.09 -3.78
N PRO A 359 -17.08 -11.42 -4.21
CA PRO A 359 -16.39 -10.45 -3.37
C PRO A 359 -17.29 -9.25 -3.04
N VAL A 360 -17.01 -8.61 -1.90
CA VAL A 360 -17.58 -7.32 -1.53
C VAL A 360 -16.98 -6.26 -2.44
N VAL A 361 -17.83 -5.63 -3.25
CA VAL A 361 -17.46 -4.59 -4.20
C VAL A 361 -18.17 -3.29 -3.84
N LEU A 362 -17.51 -2.16 -4.10
CA LEU A 362 -18.09 -0.84 -3.92
C LEU A 362 -19.08 -0.51 -5.04
N ASP A 363 -20.25 -0.01 -4.66
CA ASP A 363 -21.25 0.48 -5.62
C ASP A 363 -20.85 1.88 -6.08
N ALA A 364 -20.68 2.05 -7.41
CA ALA A 364 -20.23 3.31 -8.03
C ALA A 364 -21.14 4.52 -7.77
N ALA A 365 -22.39 4.27 -7.37
CA ALA A 365 -23.41 5.28 -7.16
C ALA A 365 -23.19 6.18 -5.92
N CYS A 366 -22.12 5.97 -5.16
CA CYS A 366 -21.90 6.71 -3.92
C CYS A 366 -20.55 7.47 -3.89
N PRO A 367 -20.38 8.54 -4.70
CA PRO A 367 -19.26 9.46 -4.53
C PRO A 367 -19.45 10.37 -3.31
N SER A 368 -20.58 10.25 -2.60
CA SER A 368 -20.75 10.97 -1.34
C SER A 368 -19.83 10.36 -0.30
N GLY A 369 -18.70 11.03 -0.12
CA GLY A 369 -17.91 11.00 1.08
C GLY A 369 -18.77 11.00 2.36
N LEU A 370 -18.21 10.55 3.48
CA LEU A 370 -18.90 10.42 4.77
C LEU A 370 -19.71 11.67 5.13
N TYR A 371 -19.29 12.85 4.67
CA TYR A 371 -19.97 14.12 4.88
C TYR A 371 -20.21 14.91 3.59
N SER A 372 -20.63 14.28 2.48
CA SER A 372 -21.15 15.08 1.37
C SER A 372 -22.24 16.05 1.85
N LEU A 373 -22.36 17.24 1.23
CA LEU A 373 -23.40 18.23 1.58
C LEU A 373 -24.79 17.58 1.73
N ARG A 374 -25.11 16.59 0.88
CA ARG A 374 -26.37 15.84 0.95
C ARG A 374 -26.54 15.03 2.23
N THR A 375 -25.47 14.40 2.73
CA THR A 375 -25.47 13.66 4.01
C THR A 375 -25.60 14.62 5.18
N VAL A 376 -24.84 15.72 5.16
CA VAL A 376 -24.94 16.79 6.17
C VAL A 376 -26.35 17.36 6.21
N VAL A 377 -26.95 17.69 5.05
CA VAL A 377 -28.34 18.17 4.97
C VAL A 377 -29.34 17.13 5.48
N LYS A 378 -29.14 15.84 5.20
CA LYS A 378 -29.98 14.77 5.77
C LYS A 378 -29.86 14.70 7.29
N GLU A 379 -28.65 14.80 7.85
CA GLU A 379 -28.44 14.78 9.30
C GLU A 379 -28.97 16.04 9.99
N ILE A 380 -28.78 17.22 9.38
CA ILE A 380 -29.44 18.45 9.80
C ILE A 380 -30.96 18.23 9.84
N TRP A 381 -31.52 17.62 8.79
CA TRP A 381 -32.96 17.37 8.70
C TRP A 381 -33.47 16.35 9.73
N THR A 382 -32.72 15.28 10.03
CA THR A 382 -33.09 14.31 11.08
C THR A 382 -33.03 14.94 12.46
N VAL A 383 -32.00 15.75 12.77
CA VAL A 383 -31.91 16.52 14.02
C VAL A 383 -33.06 17.52 14.12
N PHE A 384 -33.39 18.24 13.04
CA PHE A 384 -34.53 19.17 13.00
C PHE A 384 -35.89 18.46 13.13
N ARG A 385 -36.06 17.22 12.64
CA ARG A 385 -37.29 16.44 12.86
C ARG A 385 -37.41 15.92 14.29
N ARG A 386 -36.29 15.63 14.95
CA ARG A 386 -36.24 15.16 16.36
C ARG A 386 -36.29 16.30 17.39
N PHE A 387 -36.23 17.55 16.92
CA PHE A 387 -36.33 18.80 17.68
C PHE A 387 -37.50 18.87 18.68
N ARG A 388 -38.51 18.01 18.53
CA ARG A 388 -39.65 17.93 19.45
C ARG A 388 -39.34 16.96 20.60
N TRP A 389 -38.86 17.56 21.71
CA TRP A 389 -38.87 17.04 23.10
C TRP A 389 -37.71 16.12 23.52
N ARG A 390 -36.58 16.69 24.01
CA ARG A 390 -35.72 16.21 25.15
C ARG A 390 -34.37 16.93 25.21
N THR A 391 -33.73 16.92 26.40
CA THR A 391 -32.35 17.37 26.68
C THR A 391 -31.27 16.71 25.80
N ALA A 392 -31.57 15.57 25.19
CA ALA A 392 -30.71 14.92 24.19
C ALA A 392 -30.45 15.79 22.95
N TRP A 393 -31.33 16.76 22.68
CA TRP A 393 -31.20 17.65 21.53
C TRP A 393 -29.95 18.55 21.57
N LEU A 394 -29.52 19.00 22.75
CA LEU A 394 -28.32 19.83 22.87
C LEU A 394 -27.05 19.07 22.49
N LEU A 395 -26.99 17.77 22.78
CA LEU A 395 -25.91 16.89 22.36
C LEU A 395 -25.93 16.67 20.85
N GLU A 396 -27.10 16.36 20.27
CA GLU A 396 -27.24 16.19 18.82
C GLU A 396 -26.91 17.49 18.05
N LEU A 397 -27.26 18.67 18.59
CA LEU A 397 -26.91 19.97 18.02
C LEU A 397 -25.40 20.25 18.11
N ALA A 398 -24.77 19.94 19.25
CA ALA A 398 -23.33 20.08 19.40
C ALA A 398 -22.57 19.18 18.41
N ASP A 399 -23.03 17.94 18.22
CA ASP A 399 -22.49 17.02 17.21
C ASP A 399 -22.68 17.55 15.78
N LEU A 400 -23.83 18.15 15.49
CA LEU A 400 -24.12 18.78 14.21
C LEU A 400 -23.20 19.99 13.94
N VAL A 401 -23.02 20.87 14.92
CA VAL A 401 -22.13 22.03 14.82
C VAL A 401 -20.69 21.57 14.66
N ALA A 402 -20.26 20.55 15.41
CA ALA A 402 -18.94 19.96 15.27
C ALA A 402 -18.74 19.31 13.89
N MET A 403 -19.77 18.66 13.34
CA MET A 403 -19.77 18.10 11.98
C MET A 403 -19.70 19.18 10.90
N ILE A 404 -20.41 20.31 11.06
CA ILE A 404 -20.34 21.45 10.12
C ILE A 404 -18.96 22.11 10.18
N LEU A 405 -18.41 22.33 11.38
CA LEU A 405 -17.04 22.83 11.55
C LEU A 405 -16.02 21.86 10.96
N ALA A 406 -16.20 20.57 11.16
CA ALA A 406 -15.39 19.53 10.54
C ALA A 406 -15.43 19.65 9.00
N TRP A 407 -16.62 19.82 8.44
CA TRP A 407 -16.83 19.95 7.00
C TRP A 407 -16.16 21.21 6.41
N GLU A 408 -16.34 22.37 7.04
CA GLU A 408 -15.71 23.64 6.60
C GLU A 408 -14.18 23.63 6.72
N LEU A 409 -13.64 22.93 7.72
CA LEU A 409 -12.19 22.86 7.97
C LEU A 409 -11.45 21.84 7.09
N ARG A 410 -12.09 21.28 6.05
CA ARG A 410 -11.54 20.20 5.20
C ARG A 410 -11.17 18.95 6.01
N PHE A 411 -12.11 18.44 6.80
CA PHE A 411 -11.95 17.15 7.45
C PHE A 411 -11.49 16.06 6.49
N LYS A 412 -10.59 15.19 6.96
CA LYS A 412 -10.51 13.82 6.44
C LYS A 412 -11.75 13.09 6.93
N GLU A 413 -12.80 13.08 6.11
CA GLU A 413 -14.14 12.57 6.45
C GLU A 413 -14.14 11.16 7.07
N GLU A 414 -13.15 10.36 6.69
CA GLU A 414 -12.80 9.04 7.20
C GLU A 414 -12.57 8.93 8.72
N MET A 415 -12.28 10.03 9.41
CA MET A 415 -11.96 10.04 10.85
C MET A 415 -13.16 10.35 11.75
N TRP A 416 -14.17 11.09 11.25
CA TRP A 416 -15.35 11.46 12.05
C TRP A 416 -16.38 10.32 12.00
N ASP A 417 -16.89 9.95 13.17
CA ASP A 417 -18.15 9.25 13.32
C ASP A 417 -18.96 10.05 14.34
N TRP A 418 -20.21 10.35 14.05
CA TRP A 418 -21.06 11.10 14.98
C TRP A 418 -21.25 10.36 16.30
N ARG A 419 -21.15 9.02 16.30
CA ARG A 419 -21.21 8.22 17.54
C ARG A 419 -19.93 8.29 18.35
N ASP A 420 -18.84 8.75 17.74
CA ASP A 420 -17.51 8.78 18.34
C ASP A 420 -16.63 9.89 17.73
N PRO A 421 -16.87 11.16 18.11
CA PRO A 421 -16.18 12.31 17.55
C PRO A 421 -14.76 12.51 18.10
N LEU A 422 -14.44 11.91 19.24
CA LEU A 422 -13.21 12.18 19.99
C LEU A 422 -11.91 11.88 19.21
N PRO A 423 -11.78 10.75 18.46
CA PRO A 423 -10.58 10.47 17.68
C PRO A 423 -10.21 11.62 16.74
N ALA A 424 -11.22 12.22 16.14
CA ALA A 424 -11.05 13.29 15.18
C ALA A 424 -10.79 14.66 15.84
N LEU A 425 -11.42 14.94 16.98
CA LEU A 425 -11.08 16.12 17.80
C LEU A 425 -9.61 16.07 18.23
N VAL A 426 -9.10 14.91 18.63
CA VAL A 426 -7.69 14.74 19.05
C VAL A 426 -6.74 14.95 17.89
N GLU A 427 -7.02 14.37 16.71
CA GLU A 427 -6.19 14.63 15.54
C GLU A 427 -6.11 16.13 15.23
N TRP A 428 -7.23 16.84 15.31
CA TRP A 428 -7.26 18.26 14.94
C TRP A 428 -6.68 19.17 16.00
N PHE A 429 -7.15 19.08 17.24
CA PHE A 429 -6.76 20.02 18.29
C PHE A 429 -5.41 19.70 18.92
N VAL A 430 -4.92 18.48 18.72
CA VAL A 430 -3.64 18.04 19.29
C VAL A 430 -2.65 17.70 18.18
N CYS A 431 -2.94 16.73 17.32
CA CYS A 431 -1.93 16.24 16.37
C CYS A 431 -1.58 17.24 15.28
N TRP A 432 -2.57 17.92 14.69
CA TRP A 432 -2.35 18.83 13.57
C TRP A 432 -1.48 20.04 13.96
N PRO A 433 -1.76 20.78 15.04
CA PRO A 433 -0.88 21.84 15.54
C PRO A 433 0.55 21.34 15.78
N LEU A 434 0.70 20.16 16.39
CA LEU A 434 2.03 19.58 16.65
C LEU A 434 2.78 19.24 15.36
N ARG A 435 2.10 18.72 14.33
CA ARG A 435 2.70 18.45 13.01
C ARG A 435 3.08 19.75 12.30
N SER A 436 2.22 20.77 12.34
CA SER A 436 2.48 22.09 11.75
C SER A 436 3.68 22.77 12.41
N ILE A 437 3.75 22.76 13.74
CA ILE A 437 4.90 23.26 14.50
C ILE A 437 6.15 22.49 14.09
N ARG A 438 6.12 21.16 14.06
CA ARG A 438 7.28 20.34 13.66
C ARG A 438 7.73 20.62 12.22
N GLY A 439 6.79 20.72 11.27
CA GLY A 439 7.08 21.02 9.88
C GLY A 439 7.77 22.39 9.74
N TRP A 440 7.26 23.40 10.45
CA TRP A 440 7.86 24.72 10.50
C TRP A 440 9.27 24.71 11.11
N TRP A 441 9.48 23.97 12.20
CA TRP A 441 10.81 23.79 12.81
C TRP A 441 11.80 23.10 11.87
N LEU A 442 11.38 22.05 11.15
CA LEU A 442 12.23 21.35 10.19
C LEU A 442 12.58 22.22 8.98
N ALA A 443 11.62 23.00 8.46
CA ALA A 443 11.88 23.95 7.38
C ALA A 443 12.95 24.97 7.79
N ARG A 444 12.84 25.54 9.00
CA ARG A 444 13.86 26.46 9.54
C ARG A 444 15.22 25.81 9.76
N ALA A 445 15.24 24.56 10.20
CA ALA A 445 16.50 23.84 10.38
C ALA A 445 17.22 23.58 9.06
N VAL A 446 16.50 23.47 7.94
CA VAL A 446 17.11 23.33 6.60
C VAL A 446 17.65 24.66 6.09
N GLU A 447 17.02 25.79 6.43
CA GLU A 447 17.49 27.13 6.04
C GLU A 447 18.76 27.58 6.78
N SER A 448 19.11 26.96 7.90
CA SER A 448 20.29 27.30 8.71
C SER A 448 21.55 26.49 8.37
N TRP A 449 21.48 25.60 7.37
CA TRP A 449 22.58 24.80 6.84
C TRP A 449 22.87 25.25 5.41
#